data_AF-A0A5C7PUJ7-F1
#
_entry.id   AF-A0A5C7PUJ7-F1
#
_cell.length_a   1.000
_cell.length_b   1.000
_cell.length_c   1.000
_cell.angle_alpha   90.00
_cell.angle_beta   90.00
_cell.angle_gamma   90.00
#
_symmetry.space_group_name_H-M   'P 1'
#
loop_
_entity.id
_entity.type
_entity.pdbx_description
1 polymer ?
#
loop_
_entity_poly.entity_id
_entity_poly.type
_entity_poly.pdbx_seq_one_letter_code
_entity_poly.pdbx_strand_id
1 'polypeptide(L)'
;MCKRWKSIVVGKRNGSSARFRNGPDCLLPTPRTARTALEAKPIRRKPNPATRPDSSKRRTHDSVLKTYKWGEAPPSLFTRNQLREQGRRPKKDARPQNSVVWGRGRSERVAYLYALEETQPLRECTPAQRSALEKAFRARCTCPRCLTVFDEVVGGRGWRCSVCAERHFRRVQNEAVRDAVEMLSRDYVFVDFETASLYGEAVEFAAVLGTGDIICNTLVKPVGAIDTETTAIHGIAEADVASAPPFADVLRAIADMLQGRTLVAWNAEYDKDVMKGECERAGIELVVQWRCAMQLWGMYKQGRRQGFRERLDGGHRALSDCLTMFSIVRYVARQLQG
;
A
#
# COMPACT_ATOMS: atom_id res chain seq x y z
N MET A 1 -12.38 30.15 -36.49
CA MET A 1 -13.51 30.73 -35.75
C MET A 1 -13.80 29.87 -34.52
N CYS A 2 -13.81 30.54 -33.37
CA CYS A 2 -13.89 30.01 -32.02
C CYS A 2 -15.34 29.69 -31.64
N LYS A 3 -15.62 28.51 -31.05
CA LYS A 3 -16.78 28.32 -30.17
C LYS A 3 -16.38 27.52 -28.93
N ARG A 4 -16.05 28.29 -27.89
CA ARG A 4 -16.10 27.96 -26.45
C ARG A 4 -17.29 27.04 -26.13
N TRP A 5 -17.03 25.91 -25.47
CA TRP A 5 -18.01 25.30 -24.57
C TRP A 5 -17.47 25.34 -23.14
N LYS A 6 -18.32 25.92 -22.29
CA LYS A 6 -18.08 26.27 -20.90
C LYS A 6 -17.93 25.01 -20.05
N SER A 7 -16.85 25.00 -19.28
CA SER A 7 -16.73 24.47 -17.91
C SER A 7 -17.91 23.66 -17.37
N ILE A 8 -17.75 22.33 -17.34
CA ILE A 8 -18.45 21.48 -16.38
C ILE A 8 -17.50 21.23 -15.21
N VAL A 9 -17.94 21.69 -14.04
CA VAL A 9 -17.27 21.53 -12.75
C VAL A 9 -16.96 20.06 -12.52
N VAL A 10 -15.66 19.76 -12.34
CA VAL A 10 -15.16 18.45 -11.94
C VAL A 10 -15.53 18.24 -10.47
N GLY A 11 -16.67 17.59 -10.24
CA GLY A 11 -17.02 17.08 -8.91
C GLY A 11 -15.98 16.03 -8.48
N LYS A 12 -15.27 16.32 -7.38
CA LYS A 12 -14.37 15.38 -6.68
C LYS A 12 -15.06 14.03 -6.52
N ARG A 13 -14.56 12.98 -7.20
CA ARG A 13 -14.95 11.60 -6.89
C ARG A 13 -14.01 11.05 -5.84
N ASN A 14 -14.48 11.05 -4.60
CA ASN A 14 -13.86 10.36 -3.48
C ASN A 14 -13.53 8.92 -3.88
N GLY A 15 -12.27 8.55 -3.67
CA GLY A 15 -11.77 7.19 -3.80
C GLY A 15 -12.40 6.29 -2.74
N SER A 16 -13.60 5.80 -3.02
CA SER A 16 -14.14 4.63 -2.33
C SER A 16 -13.81 3.41 -3.19
N SER A 17 -13.02 2.50 -2.63
CA SER A 17 -12.91 1.15 -3.15
C SER A 17 -14.30 0.51 -3.08
N ALA A 18 -15.03 0.54 -4.21
CA ALA A 18 -16.30 -0.15 -4.32
C ALA A 18 -16.03 -1.66 -4.18
N ARG A 19 -16.19 -2.17 -2.95
CA ARG A 19 -16.31 -3.60 -2.70
C ARG A 19 -17.50 -4.09 -3.53
N PHE A 20 -17.27 -5.13 -4.33
CA PHE A 20 -18.34 -5.85 -5.02
C PHE A 20 -19.41 -6.24 -4.00
N ARG A 21 -20.57 -5.56 -4.04
CA ARG A 21 -21.83 -6.12 -3.58
C ARG A 21 -22.58 -6.50 -4.85
N ASN A 22 -22.92 -7.78 -4.94
CA ASN A 22 -23.90 -8.45 -5.82
C ASN A 22 -24.25 -7.71 -7.13
N GLY A 23 -23.96 -8.36 -8.27
CA GLY A 23 -24.40 -7.88 -9.60
C GLY A 23 -25.92 -7.69 -9.69
N PRO A 24 -26.42 -6.97 -10.71
CA PRO A 24 -27.81 -6.55 -10.78
C PRO A 24 -28.79 -7.73 -10.75
N ASP A 25 -29.91 -7.55 -10.04
CA ASP A 25 -31.04 -8.48 -9.89
C ASP A 25 -31.91 -8.60 -11.18
N CYS A 26 -31.30 -8.44 -12.35
CA CYS A 26 -31.98 -8.57 -13.63
C CYS A 26 -31.11 -9.31 -14.66
N LEU A 27 -31.77 -9.99 -15.60
CA LEU A 27 -31.13 -10.75 -16.68
C LEU A 27 -30.43 -9.77 -17.64
N LEU A 28 -29.10 -9.80 -17.66
CA LEU A 28 -28.30 -9.08 -18.66
C LEU A 28 -28.24 -9.90 -19.95
N PRO A 29 -28.30 -9.28 -21.14
CA PRO A 29 -27.68 -9.89 -22.32
C PRO A 29 -26.17 -9.90 -22.08
N THR A 30 -25.57 -11.09 -22.03
CA THR A 30 -24.16 -11.26 -21.69
C THR A 30 -23.25 -10.81 -22.84
N PRO A 31 -22.17 -10.07 -22.58
CA PRO A 31 -20.87 -10.42 -23.13
C PRO A 31 -20.19 -11.34 -22.12
N ARG A 32 -20.22 -12.65 -22.38
CA ARG A 32 -19.32 -13.59 -21.69
C ARG A 32 -17.90 -13.21 -22.10
N THR A 33 -17.07 -12.78 -21.16
CA THR A 33 -15.63 -12.90 -21.34
C THR A 33 -15.31 -14.40 -21.37
N ALA A 34 -14.82 -14.87 -22.52
CA ALA A 34 -14.25 -16.20 -22.64
C ALA A 34 -13.04 -16.29 -21.71
N ARG A 35 -13.14 -17.11 -20.65
CA ARG A 35 -11.95 -17.65 -19.99
C ARG A 35 -11.51 -18.88 -20.78
N THR A 36 -10.63 -18.69 -21.73
CA THR A 36 -9.64 -19.72 -22.04
C THR A 36 -8.62 -19.71 -20.90
N ALA A 37 -8.61 -20.77 -20.10
CA ALA A 37 -7.56 -21.03 -19.14
C ALA A 37 -7.05 -22.45 -19.37
N LEU A 38 -6.10 -22.57 -20.30
CA LEU A 38 -5.08 -23.61 -20.28
C LEU A 38 -3.89 -23.05 -19.49
N GLU A 39 -3.38 -23.90 -18.59
CA GLU A 39 -2.05 -23.86 -17.96
C GLU A 39 -1.76 -22.89 -16.80
N ALA A 40 -0.74 -23.26 -16.01
CA ALA A 40 -0.74 -23.27 -14.55
C ALA A 40 0.28 -22.32 -13.86
N LYS A 41 -0.14 -21.77 -12.68
CA LYS A 41 0.61 -21.31 -11.46
C LYS A 41 1.72 -20.22 -11.60
N PRO A 42 1.99 -19.44 -10.52
CA PRO A 42 2.89 -19.89 -9.46
C PRO A 42 2.34 -19.73 -8.03
N ILE A 43 2.92 -20.55 -7.16
CA ILE A 43 2.74 -20.63 -5.71
C ILE A 43 3.17 -19.30 -5.05
N ARG A 44 2.31 -18.70 -4.22
CA ARG A 44 2.71 -17.59 -3.33
C ARG A 44 3.06 -18.12 -1.94
N ARG A 45 4.20 -17.66 -1.42
CA ARG A 45 4.80 -18.01 -0.11
C ARG A 45 3.84 -17.70 1.06
N LYS A 46 3.90 -18.54 2.11
CA LYS A 46 3.19 -18.36 3.39
C LYS A 46 3.78 -17.18 4.18
N PRO A 47 2.97 -16.36 4.89
CA PRO A 47 3.45 -15.56 6.02
C PRO A 47 3.54 -16.37 7.33
N ASN A 48 4.46 -15.94 8.19
CA ASN A 48 4.91 -16.48 9.49
C ASN A 48 3.80 -16.53 10.58
N PRO A 49 3.75 -17.52 11.51
CA PRO A 49 2.63 -17.76 12.45
C PRO A 49 2.47 -16.80 13.64
N ALA A 50 3.36 -15.83 13.84
CA ALA A 50 3.58 -15.17 15.13
C ALA A 50 2.62 -14.02 15.50
N THR A 51 1.58 -13.73 14.72
CA THR A 51 0.56 -12.73 15.09
C THR A 51 -0.84 -13.29 14.89
N ARG A 52 -1.17 -14.32 15.69
CA ARG A 52 -2.56 -14.76 15.88
C ARG A 52 -3.23 -13.82 16.89
N PRO A 53 -4.13 -12.91 16.49
CA PRO A 53 -5.12 -12.42 17.44
C PRO A 53 -5.96 -13.60 17.91
N ASP A 54 -6.29 -13.60 19.21
CA ASP A 54 -7.09 -14.60 19.90
C ASP A 54 -8.24 -15.13 19.03
N SER A 55 -8.20 -16.44 18.78
CA SER A 55 -9.19 -17.18 17.98
C SER A 55 -10.57 -17.29 18.64
N SER A 56 -10.77 -16.72 19.82
CA SER A 56 -12.02 -16.79 20.59
C SER A 56 -13.17 -15.93 20.03
N LYS A 57 -12.89 -14.92 19.18
CA LYS A 57 -13.96 -14.10 18.55
C LYS A 57 -14.11 -14.45 17.08
N ARG A 58 -14.58 -15.68 16.81
CA ARG A 58 -15.19 -16.00 15.51
C ARG A 58 -16.28 -14.97 15.25
N ARG A 59 -16.31 -14.39 14.05
CA ARG A 59 -17.51 -13.69 13.58
C ARG A 59 -18.65 -14.69 13.73
N THR A 60 -19.63 -14.37 14.56
CA THR A 60 -20.85 -15.16 14.70
C THR A 60 -21.59 -15.07 13.38
N HIS A 61 -21.25 -15.96 12.45
CA HIS A 61 -22.17 -16.37 11.40
C HIS A 61 -23.43 -16.84 12.13
N ASP A 62 -24.59 -16.41 11.64
CA ASP A 62 -25.90 -16.65 12.24
C ASP A 62 -25.95 -18.06 12.88
N SER A 63 -25.84 -18.15 14.21
CA SER A 63 -25.46 -19.38 14.93
C SER A 63 -26.53 -20.48 14.86
N VAL A 64 -27.63 -20.18 14.18
CA VAL A 64 -28.79 -21.03 13.94
C VAL A 64 -28.68 -21.80 12.63
N LEU A 65 -27.88 -21.34 11.65
CA LEU A 65 -27.80 -21.97 10.33
C LEU A 65 -26.73 -23.07 10.26
N LYS A 66 -27.14 -24.28 9.88
CA LYS A 66 -26.18 -25.35 9.58
C LYS A 66 -25.29 -24.94 8.40
N THR A 67 -23.99 -25.09 8.61
CA THR A 67 -22.94 -24.61 7.71
C THR A 67 -22.17 -25.80 7.11
N TYR A 68 -22.11 -25.85 5.78
CA TYR A 68 -21.41 -26.88 5.01
C TYR A 68 -20.04 -26.38 4.54
N LYS A 69 -19.10 -27.29 4.25
CA LYS A 69 -17.89 -26.92 3.50
C LYS A 69 -18.21 -26.84 2.01
N TRP A 70 -17.29 -26.24 1.26
CA TRP A 70 -17.36 -26.19 -0.19
C TRP A 70 -17.55 -27.59 -0.80
N GLY A 71 -18.58 -27.75 -1.64
CA GLY A 71 -18.91 -29.02 -2.29
C GLY A 71 -19.75 -29.99 -1.46
N GLU A 72 -20.01 -29.70 -0.18
CA GLU A 72 -20.78 -30.56 0.73
C GLU A 72 -22.25 -30.13 0.89
N ALA A 73 -22.66 -29.05 0.23
CA ALA A 73 -24.04 -28.58 0.28
C ALA A 73 -24.99 -29.58 -0.38
N PRO A 74 -26.18 -29.82 0.20
CA PRO A 74 -27.17 -30.69 -0.41
C PRO A 74 -27.62 -30.14 -1.77
N PRO A 75 -27.92 -31.01 -2.76
CA PRO A 75 -28.27 -30.59 -4.12
C PRO A 75 -29.59 -29.82 -4.22
N SER A 76 -30.42 -29.87 -3.17
CA SER A 76 -31.69 -29.15 -3.07
C SER A 76 -31.55 -27.68 -2.66
N LEU A 77 -30.35 -27.24 -2.27
CA LEU A 77 -30.10 -25.88 -1.83
C LEU A 77 -29.08 -25.17 -2.72
N PHE A 78 -29.37 -23.91 -3.04
CA PHE A 78 -28.63 -23.17 -4.05
C PHE A 78 -28.10 -21.85 -3.50
N THR A 79 -26.86 -21.52 -3.86
CA THR A 79 -26.32 -20.18 -3.67
C THR A 79 -27.00 -19.18 -4.61
N ARG A 80 -26.95 -17.88 -4.30
CA ARG A 80 -27.46 -16.83 -5.20
C ARG A 80 -26.86 -16.89 -6.61
N ASN A 81 -25.60 -17.31 -6.75
CA ASN A 81 -24.95 -17.44 -8.06
C ASN A 81 -25.54 -18.62 -8.85
N GLN A 82 -25.70 -19.78 -8.23
CA GLN A 82 -26.33 -20.95 -8.87
C GLN A 82 -27.78 -20.66 -9.25
N LEU A 83 -28.55 -19.97 -8.40
CA LEU A 83 -29.90 -19.52 -8.74
C LEU A 83 -29.89 -18.57 -9.94
N ARG A 84 -28.94 -17.63 -9.99
CA ARG A 84 -28.84 -16.67 -11.08
C ARG A 84 -28.52 -17.35 -12.42
N GLU A 85 -27.71 -18.39 -12.42
CA GLU A 85 -27.44 -19.24 -13.59
C GLU A 85 -28.71 -19.96 -14.08
N GLN A 86 -29.63 -20.27 -13.16
CA GLN A 86 -30.96 -20.82 -13.46
C GLN A 86 -32.02 -19.73 -13.72
N GLY A 87 -31.63 -18.46 -13.87
CA GLY A 87 -32.57 -17.35 -14.10
C GLY A 87 -33.49 -17.05 -12.90
N ARG A 88 -33.09 -17.43 -11.68
CA ARG A 88 -33.84 -17.24 -10.43
C ARG A 88 -33.07 -16.44 -9.38
N ARG A 89 -33.80 -15.83 -8.46
CA ARG A 89 -33.27 -15.14 -7.28
C ARG A 89 -34.15 -15.42 -6.07
N PRO A 90 -33.63 -15.34 -4.83
CA PRO A 90 -34.47 -15.44 -3.65
C PRO A 90 -35.62 -14.42 -3.67
N LYS A 91 -36.78 -14.81 -3.12
CA LYS A 91 -37.88 -13.86 -2.85
C LYS A 91 -37.39 -12.77 -1.88
N LYS A 92 -38.07 -11.62 -1.88
CA LYS A 92 -37.70 -10.47 -1.03
C LYS A 92 -37.54 -10.86 0.44
N ASP A 93 -38.43 -11.73 0.93
CA ASP A 93 -38.51 -12.14 2.34
C ASP A 93 -37.97 -13.57 2.56
N ALA A 94 -37.30 -14.16 1.56
CA ALA A 94 -36.72 -15.49 1.66
C ALA A 94 -35.61 -15.53 2.71
N ARG A 95 -35.77 -16.40 3.70
CA ARG A 95 -34.73 -16.67 4.71
C ARG A 95 -33.78 -17.76 4.20
N PRO A 96 -32.46 -17.59 4.35
CA PRO A 96 -31.52 -18.65 4.00
C PRO A 96 -31.66 -19.84 4.97
N GLN A 97 -31.71 -21.05 4.43
CA GLN A 97 -31.82 -22.27 5.24
C GLN A 97 -30.46 -22.70 5.80
N ASN A 98 -29.39 -22.45 5.05
CA ASN A 98 -28.05 -22.92 5.36
C ASN A 98 -26.98 -21.95 4.82
N SER A 99 -25.73 -22.27 5.08
CA SER A 99 -24.60 -21.59 4.44
C SER A 99 -23.51 -22.57 3.99
N VAL A 100 -22.70 -22.14 3.04
CA VAL A 100 -21.44 -22.79 2.66
C VAL A 100 -20.30 -21.86 3.01
N VAL A 101 -19.29 -22.40 3.67
CA VAL A 101 -18.05 -21.68 3.97
C VAL A 101 -16.86 -22.27 3.22
N TRP A 102 -15.98 -21.38 2.77
CA TRP A 102 -14.72 -21.76 2.15
C TRP A 102 -13.63 -20.72 2.43
N GLY A 103 -12.38 -21.10 2.22
CA GLY A 103 -11.23 -20.31 2.65
C GLY A 103 -10.87 -20.56 4.11
N ARG A 104 -9.90 -19.81 4.64
CA ARG A 104 -9.42 -19.93 6.04
C ARG A 104 -9.06 -18.57 6.64
N GLY A 105 -9.32 -18.38 7.93
CA GLY A 105 -8.96 -17.16 8.67
C GLY A 105 -9.59 -15.89 8.06
N ARG A 106 -8.80 -14.84 7.84
CA ARG A 106 -9.28 -13.57 7.23
C ARG A 106 -9.78 -13.71 5.79
N SER A 107 -9.51 -14.85 5.15
CA SER A 107 -9.97 -15.16 3.79
C SER A 107 -11.23 -16.01 3.74
N GLU A 108 -11.80 -16.38 4.90
CA GLU A 108 -13.06 -17.12 4.95
C GLU A 108 -14.17 -16.34 4.23
N ARG A 109 -14.98 -17.07 3.48
CA ARG A 109 -16.11 -16.58 2.70
C ARG A 109 -17.31 -17.43 3.03
N VAL A 110 -18.48 -16.80 2.98
CA VAL A 110 -19.76 -17.45 3.24
C VAL A 110 -20.68 -17.16 2.06
N ALA A 111 -21.36 -18.19 1.58
CA ALA A 111 -22.49 -18.05 0.67
C ALA A 111 -23.72 -18.63 1.36
N TYR A 112 -24.79 -17.86 1.41
CA TYR A 112 -26.08 -18.34 1.88
C TYR A 112 -26.75 -19.23 0.85
N LEU A 113 -27.39 -20.26 1.34
CA LEU A 113 -28.10 -21.27 0.58
C LEU A 113 -29.61 -21.08 0.72
N TYR A 114 -30.30 -21.21 -0.40
CA TYR A 114 -31.74 -21.00 -0.53
C TYR A 114 -32.38 -22.22 -1.18
N ALA A 115 -33.53 -22.66 -0.66
CA ALA A 115 -34.36 -23.67 -1.30
C ALA A 115 -35.10 -23.09 -2.52
N LEU A 116 -35.37 -23.91 -3.53
CA LEU A 116 -35.90 -23.44 -4.83
C LEU A 116 -37.29 -22.82 -4.71
N GLU A 117 -38.13 -23.34 -3.82
CA GLU A 117 -39.47 -22.86 -3.48
C GLU A 117 -39.48 -21.44 -2.89
N GLU A 118 -38.38 -21.01 -2.28
CA GLU A 118 -38.17 -19.67 -1.75
C GLU A 118 -37.60 -18.69 -2.79
N THR A 119 -37.58 -19.08 -4.06
CA THR A 119 -37.03 -18.29 -5.15
C THR A 119 -38.11 -17.91 -6.15
N GLN A 120 -37.81 -16.86 -6.91
CA GLN A 120 -38.65 -16.32 -7.97
C GLN A 120 -37.80 -16.05 -9.21
N PRO A 121 -38.40 -16.00 -10.42
CA PRO A 121 -37.67 -15.60 -11.62
C PRO A 121 -36.95 -14.26 -11.45
N LEU A 122 -35.77 -14.13 -12.06
CA LEU A 122 -35.14 -12.82 -12.24
C LEU A 122 -36.08 -11.94 -13.05
N ARG A 123 -36.14 -10.67 -12.69
CA ARG A 123 -36.86 -9.69 -13.49
C ARG A 123 -36.06 -9.41 -14.75
N GLU A 124 -36.74 -9.21 -15.86
CA GLU A 124 -36.11 -8.66 -17.05
C GLU A 124 -35.70 -7.21 -16.77
N CYS A 125 -34.49 -6.82 -17.20
CA CYS A 125 -34.08 -5.43 -17.06
C CYS A 125 -34.97 -4.56 -17.96
N THR A 126 -35.51 -3.46 -17.41
CA THR A 126 -36.25 -2.49 -18.22
C THR A 126 -35.33 -1.84 -19.27
N PRO A 127 -35.87 -1.26 -20.36
CA PRO A 127 -35.05 -0.56 -21.36
C PRO A 127 -34.15 0.53 -20.74
N ALA A 128 -34.66 1.27 -19.75
CA ALA A 128 -33.89 2.26 -19.01
C ALA A 128 -32.74 1.64 -18.20
N GLN A 129 -32.97 0.51 -17.54
CA GLN A 129 -31.94 -0.23 -16.80
C GLN A 129 -30.87 -0.78 -17.75
N ARG A 130 -31.27 -1.33 -18.90
CA ARG A 130 -30.35 -1.81 -19.94
C ARG A 130 -29.46 -0.69 -20.46
N SER A 131 -30.05 0.46 -20.81
CA SER A 131 -29.28 1.64 -21.23
C SER A 131 -28.33 2.16 -20.14
N ALA A 132 -28.75 2.15 -18.88
CA ALA A 132 -27.88 2.54 -17.76
C ALA A 132 -26.69 1.58 -17.60
N LEU A 133 -26.91 0.27 -17.75
CA LEU A 133 -25.87 -0.75 -17.69
C LEU A 133 -24.89 -0.64 -18.87
N GLU A 134 -25.38 -0.40 -20.08
CA GLU A 134 -24.56 -0.13 -21.27
C GLU A 134 -23.70 1.12 -21.08
N LYS A 135 -24.27 2.22 -20.56
CA LYS A 135 -23.50 3.43 -20.23
C LYS A 135 -22.43 3.17 -19.17
N ALA A 136 -22.76 2.39 -18.14
CA ALA A 136 -21.81 2.02 -17.09
C ALA A 136 -20.69 1.12 -17.64
N PHE A 137 -21.02 0.13 -18.48
CA PHE A 137 -20.05 -0.73 -19.14
C PHE A 137 -19.16 0.08 -20.08
N ARG A 138 -19.75 0.96 -20.88
CA ARG A 138 -19.05 1.88 -21.76
C ARG A 138 -18.03 2.73 -21.00
N ALA A 139 -18.45 3.35 -19.90
CA ALA A 139 -17.56 4.14 -19.06
C ALA A 139 -16.38 3.33 -18.51
N ARG A 140 -16.57 2.02 -18.25
CA ARG A 140 -15.52 1.11 -17.80
C ARG A 140 -14.62 0.61 -18.93
N CYS A 141 -15.07 0.69 -20.17
CA CYS A 141 -14.29 0.35 -21.36
C CYS A 141 -13.65 1.58 -22.01
N THR A 142 -13.86 2.79 -21.46
CA THR A 142 -13.23 4.02 -21.94
C THR A 142 -12.04 4.37 -21.06
N CYS A 143 -10.85 4.52 -21.65
CA CYS A 143 -9.69 5.03 -20.93
C CYS A 143 -9.91 6.51 -20.57
N PRO A 144 -9.84 6.91 -19.28
CA PRO A 144 -10.07 8.29 -18.85
C PRO A 144 -8.94 9.24 -19.25
N ARG A 145 -7.82 8.71 -19.79
CA ARG A 145 -6.68 9.52 -20.22
C ARG A 145 -6.70 9.86 -21.71
N CYS A 146 -6.87 8.86 -22.58
CA CYS A 146 -6.87 9.06 -24.03
C CYS A 146 -8.27 9.02 -24.65
N LEU A 147 -9.30 8.73 -23.85
CA LEU A 147 -10.70 8.60 -24.26
C LEU A 147 -10.97 7.48 -25.28
N THR A 148 -9.95 6.70 -25.62
CA THR A 148 -10.09 5.47 -26.41
C THR A 148 -11.00 4.50 -25.70
N VAL A 149 -11.84 3.89 -26.52
CA VAL A 149 -12.81 2.90 -26.16
C VAL A 149 -12.26 1.54 -26.51
N PHE A 150 -12.49 0.57 -25.64
CA PHE A 150 -12.10 -0.82 -25.80
C PHE A 150 -13.34 -1.72 -25.79
N ASP A 151 -13.19 -2.93 -26.32
CA ASP A 151 -14.26 -3.95 -26.27
C ASP A 151 -14.35 -4.62 -24.89
N GLU A 152 -13.25 -4.55 -24.13
CA GLU A 152 -13.14 -5.06 -22.77
C GLU A 152 -13.02 -3.94 -21.74
N VAL A 153 -13.35 -4.28 -20.49
CA VAL A 153 -13.17 -3.37 -19.34
C VAL A 153 -11.69 -3.00 -19.21
N VAL A 154 -11.42 -1.71 -19.19
CA VAL A 154 -10.08 -1.16 -18.95
C VAL A 154 -9.68 -1.47 -17.51
N GLY A 155 -8.74 -2.41 -17.35
CA GLY A 155 -8.23 -2.86 -16.06
C GLY A 155 -7.12 -1.99 -15.46
N GLY A 156 -6.57 -2.43 -14.33
CA GLY A 156 -5.36 -1.86 -13.73
C GLY A 156 -5.59 -0.68 -12.78
N ARG A 157 -4.49 -0.21 -12.16
CA ARG A 157 -4.52 0.93 -11.23
C ARG A 157 -4.88 2.20 -12.00
N GLY A 158 -5.95 2.87 -11.57
CA GLY A 158 -6.38 4.14 -12.16
C GLY A 158 -7.22 4.01 -13.44
N TRP A 159 -7.70 2.80 -13.78
CA TRP A 159 -8.64 2.55 -14.89
C TRP A 159 -8.13 3.04 -16.25
N ARG A 160 -6.83 2.94 -16.52
CA ARG A 160 -6.20 3.40 -17.78
C ARG A 160 -5.89 2.23 -18.68
N CYS A 161 -5.95 2.44 -20.00
CA CYS A 161 -5.46 1.44 -20.95
C CYS A 161 -3.97 1.15 -20.72
N SER A 162 -3.49 0.00 -21.17
CA SER A 162 -2.10 -0.45 -20.96
C SER A 162 -1.08 0.62 -21.40
N VAL A 163 -1.26 1.24 -22.56
CA VAL A 163 -0.40 2.31 -23.08
C VAL A 163 -0.39 3.54 -22.16
N CYS A 164 -1.55 4.01 -21.71
CA CYS A 164 -1.63 5.17 -20.82
C CYS A 164 -1.14 4.87 -19.40
N ALA A 165 -1.29 3.62 -18.95
CA ALA A 165 -0.75 3.15 -17.68
C ALA A 165 0.78 3.10 -17.72
N GLU A 166 1.35 2.54 -18.78
CA GLU A 166 2.80 2.47 -19.01
C GLU A 166 3.41 3.87 -19.12
N ARG A 167 2.82 4.76 -19.93
CA ARG A 167 3.27 6.15 -20.03
C ARG A 167 3.22 6.87 -18.68
N HIS A 168 2.21 6.58 -17.86
CA HIS A 168 2.14 7.13 -16.52
C HIS A 168 3.26 6.59 -15.63
N PHE A 169 3.46 5.27 -15.64
CA PHE A 169 4.52 4.61 -14.88
C PHE A 169 5.88 5.21 -15.23
N ARG A 170 6.25 5.27 -16.52
CA ARG A 170 7.49 5.89 -17.00
C ARG A 170 7.64 7.34 -16.55
N ARG A 171 6.56 8.13 -16.56
CA ARG A 171 6.63 9.50 -16.05
C ARG A 171 6.96 9.55 -14.56
N VAL A 172 6.34 8.69 -13.73
CA VAL A 172 6.63 8.62 -12.30
C VAL A 172 8.06 8.11 -12.06
N GLN A 173 8.49 7.13 -12.84
CA GLN A 173 9.85 6.60 -12.79
C GLN A 173 10.89 7.69 -13.14
N ASN A 174 10.66 8.46 -14.20
CA ASN A 174 11.54 9.57 -14.59
C ASN A 174 11.55 10.72 -13.57
N GLU A 175 10.44 10.95 -12.87
CA GLU A 175 10.43 11.86 -11.70
C GLU A 175 11.37 11.32 -10.61
N ALA A 176 11.25 10.04 -10.24
CA ALA A 176 12.13 9.43 -9.22
C ALA A 176 13.62 9.48 -9.60
N VAL A 177 13.95 9.33 -10.89
CA VAL A 177 15.32 9.44 -11.39
C VAL A 177 15.86 10.87 -11.22
N ARG A 178 15.06 11.90 -11.51
CA ARG A 178 15.47 13.29 -11.29
C ARG A 178 15.64 13.60 -9.81
N ASP A 179 14.69 13.17 -8.99
CA ASP A 179 14.76 13.33 -7.53
C ASP A 179 16.02 12.63 -6.97
N ALA A 180 16.37 11.44 -7.50
CA ALA A 180 17.57 10.72 -7.09
C ALA A 180 18.86 11.45 -7.45
N VAL A 181 18.92 12.08 -8.63
CA VAL A 181 20.08 12.90 -9.02
C VAL A 181 20.22 14.11 -8.11
N GLU A 182 19.10 14.77 -7.79
CA GLU A 182 19.08 15.91 -6.86
C GLU A 182 19.58 15.51 -5.46
N MET A 183 19.12 14.36 -4.94
CA MET A 183 19.53 13.82 -3.64
C MET A 183 21.03 13.50 -3.52
N LEU A 184 21.77 13.46 -4.64
CA LEU A 184 23.22 13.24 -4.66
C LEU A 184 24.02 14.56 -4.72
N SER A 185 23.36 15.71 -4.59
CA SER A 185 24.06 17.00 -4.44
C SER A 185 24.58 17.20 -3.02
N ARG A 186 25.42 18.23 -2.83
CA ARG A 186 25.94 18.63 -1.50
C ARG A 186 24.88 19.22 -0.57
N ASP A 187 23.70 19.55 -1.08
CA ASP A 187 22.60 20.14 -0.30
C ASP A 187 21.77 19.07 0.43
N TYR A 188 22.11 17.79 0.23
CA TYR A 188 21.42 16.65 0.78
C TYR A 188 22.30 15.87 1.76
N VAL A 189 21.68 15.35 2.82
CA VAL A 189 22.35 14.52 3.82
C VAL A 189 21.47 13.30 4.12
N PHE A 190 22.00 12.12 3.88
CA PHE A 190 21.40 10.86 4.25
C PHE A 190 21.61 10.64 5.75
N VAL A 191 20.53 10.41 6.49
CA VAL A 191 20.57 10.21 7.93
C VAL A 191 19.80 8.95 8.31
N ASP A 192 20.21 8.36 9.42
CA ASP A 192 19.53 7.22 10.03
C ASP A 192 19.78 7.23 11.54
N PHE A 193 18.82 6.70 12.29
CA PHE A 193 18.85 6.60 13.74
C PHE A 193 18.54 5.18 14.18
N GLU A 194 19.31 4.69 15.14
CA GLU A 194 18.83 3.64 16.04
C GLU A 194 18.32 4.31 17.32
N THR A 195 17.25 3.79 17.92
CA THR A 195 16.58 4.43 19.06
C THR A 195 16.38 3.51 20.25
N ALA A 196 16.41 4.08 21.44
CA ALA A 196 16.22 3.40 22.71
C ALA A 196 14.85 2.69 22.81
N SER A 197 13.82 3.28 22.20
CA SER A 197 12.47 2.73 22.08
C SER A 197 11.82 3.17 20.77
N LEU A 198 10.59 2.73 20.47
CA LEU A 198 9.87 3.18 19.27
C LEU A 198 9.59 4.70 19.37
N TYR A 199 10.22 5.50 18.50
CA TYR A 199 10.25 6.98 18.55
C TYR A 199 10.93 7.55 19.81
N GLY A 200 11.79 6.76 20.46
CA GLY A 200 12.53 7.16 21.65
C GLY A 200 13.77 8.01 21.35
N GLU A 201 14.65 8.09 22.35
CA GLU A 201 15.94 8.76 22.26
C GLU A 201 16.89 8.03 21.30
N ALA A 202 17.76 8.78 20.63
CA ALA A 202 18.78 8.20 19.77
C ALA A 202 19.82 7.42 20.60
N VAL A 203 20.19 6.23 20.11
CA VAL A 203 21.30 5.42 20.65
C VAL A 203 22.44 5.25 19.64
N GLU A 204 22.15 5.49 18.36
CA GLU A 204 23.15 5.61 17.30
C GLU A 204 22.65 6.64 16.29
N PHE A 205 23.57 7.39 15.70
CA PHE A 205 23.27 8.30 14.61
C PHE A 205 24.37 8.27 13.55
N ALA A 206 23.94 8.26 12.30
CA ALA A 206 24.82 8.40 11.16
C ALA A 206 24.32 9.48 10.20
N ALA A 207 25.26 10.16 9.56
CA ALA A 207 24.99 11.14 8.53
C ALA A 207 26.03 11.06 7.41
N VAL A 208 25.55 10.99 6.18
CA VAL A 208 26.36 10.87 4.95
C VAL A 208 25.91 11.95 3.96
N LEU A 209 26.81 12.79 3.49
CA LEU A 209 26.50 13.80 2.47
C LEU A 209 26.02 13.12 1.18
N GLY A 210 25.23 13.83 0.36
CA GLY A 210 24.83 13.36 -0.96
C GLY A 210 26.02 13.10 -1.92
N THR A 211 27.21 13.60 -1.59
CA THR A 211 28.48 13.26 -2.27
C THR A 211 29.05 11.89 -1.87
N GLY A 212 28.58 11.31 -0.77
CA GLY A 212 29.05 10.05 -0.19
C GLY A 212 30.02 10.19 0.98
N ASP A 213 30.39 11.41 1.36
CA ASP A 213 31.27 11.66 2.51
C ASP A 213 30.53 11.41 3.82
N ILE A 214 31.11 10.60 4.71
CA ILE A 214 30.56 10.34 6.04
C ILE A 214 30.91 11.53 6.93
N ILE A 215 29.89 12.23 7.45
CA ILE A 215 30.07 13.39 8.33
C ILE A 215 29.74 13.09 9.79
N CYS A 216 29.02 12.00 10.05
CA CYS A 216 28.79 11.50 11.41
C CYS A 216 28.59 9.98 11.38
N ASN A 217 29.16 9.30 12.37
CA ASN A 217 28.91 7.90 12.68
C ASN A 217 29.27 7.68 14.15
N THR A 218 28.29 7.71 15.03
CA THR A 218 28.54 7.64 16.47
C THR A 218 27.42 6.92 17.20
N LEU A 219 27.80 6.19 18.25
CA LEU A 219 26.88 5.85 19.31
C LEU A 219 26.49 7.12 20.08
N VAL A 220 25.33 7.06 20.72
CA VAL A 220 24.72 8.19 21.43
C VAL A 220 24.25 7.67 22.78
N LYS A 221 24.56 8.42 23.84
CA LYS A 221 24.10 8.09 25.18
C LYS A 221 22.71 8.69 25.42
N PRO A 222 21.64 7.87 25.55
CA PRO A 222 20.32 8.36 25.93
C PRO A 222 20.31 8.75 27.41
N VAL A 223 19.30 9.53 27.80
CA VAL A 223 18.99 9.84 29.21
C VAL A 223 18.20 8.70 29.85
N GLY A 224 17.22 8.16 29.11
CA GLY A 224 16.39 7.03 29.51
C GLY A 224 17.03 5.67 29.22
N ALA A 225 16.36 4.61 29.69
CA ALA A 225 16.77 3.23 29.45
C ALA A 225 16.47 2.79 28.00
N ILE A 226 17.27 1.84 27.51
CA ILE A 226 17.10 1.18 26.22
C ILE A 226 16.20 -0.05 26.37
N ASP A 227 15.14 -0.12 25.56
CA ASP A 227 14.24 -1.26 25.55
C ASP A 227 14.96 -2.54 25.10
N THR A 228 14.61 -3.66 25.73
CA THR A 228 15.16 -4.97 25.32
C THR A 228 14.73 -5.37 23.90
N GLU A 229 13.56 -4.90 23.43
CA GLU A 229 13.08 -5.16 22.07
C GLU A 229 13.91 -4.44 21.00
N THR A 230 14.28 -3.17 21.23
CA THR A 230 15.14 -2.39 20.31
C THR A 230 16.57 -2.92 20.34
N THR A 231 17.08 -3.26 21.53
CA THR A 231 18.37 -3.96 21.69
C THR A 231 18.42 -5.25 20.85
N ALA A 232 17.34 -6.04 20.84
CA ALA A 232 17.27 -7.27 20.04
C ALA A 232 17.24 -7.02 18.51
N ILE A 233 16.92 -5.80 18.07
CA ILE A 233 16.84 -5.39 16.68
C ILE A 233 18.19 -4.91 16.17
N HIS A 234 18.78 -3.90 16.82
CA HIS A 234 20.02 -3.23 16.38
C HIS A 234 21.28 -3.70 17.13
N GLY A 235 21.12 -4.42 18.24
CA GLY A 235 22.24 -5.01 18.99
C GLY A 235 23.04 -4.01 19.85
N ILE A 236 22.46 -2.87 20.22
CA ILE A 236 23.11 -1.83 21.04
C ILE A 236 22.53 -1.91 22.44
N ALA A 237 23.38 -2.18 23.42
CA ALA A 237 23.03 -2.24 24.83
C ALA A 237 23.56 -1.01 25.59
N GLU A 238 23.09 -0.85 26.83
CA GLU A 238 23.50 0.22 27.74
C GLU A 238 25.03 0.32 27.91
N ALA A 239 25.72 -0.82 27.94
CA ALA A 239 27.16 -0.87 28.08
C ALA A 239 27.90 -0.25 26.88
N ASP A 240 27.34 -0.36 25.67
CA ASP A 240 27.94 0.16 24.44
C ASP A 240 27.88 1.69 24.39
N VAL A 241 26.82 2.28 24.94
CA VAL A 241 26.58 3.73 24.92
C VAL A 241 27.04 4.43 26.20
N ALA A 242 27.56 3.69 27.20
CA ALA A 242 27.87 4.24 28.52
C ALA A 242 28.86 5.43 28.49
N SER A 243 29.84 5.38 27.58
CA SER A 243 30.83 6.42 27.33
C SER A 243 30.57 7.25 26.07
N ALA A 244 29.45 7.02 25.39
CA ALA A 244 29.08 7.78 24.20
C ALA A 244 28.68 9.22 24.57
N PRO A 245 28.81 10.19 23.66
CA PRO A 245 28.34 11.54 23.89
C PRO A 245 26.80 11.59 23.95
N PRO A 246 26.22 12.52 24.71
CA PRO A 246 24.79 12.82 24.57
C PRO A 246 24.53 13.41 23.18
N PHE A 247 23.33 13.19 22.63
CA PHE A 247 23.02 13.65 21.28
C PHE A 247 23.16 15.17 21.11
N ALA A 248 22.90 15.95 22.17
CA ALA A 248 23.07 17.40 22.14
C ALA A 248 24.49 17.83 21.72
N ASP A 249 25.52 17.09 22.15
CA ASP A 249 26.91 17.39 21.78
C ASP A 249 27.19 16.99 20.32
N VAL A 250 26.64 15.85 19.89
CA VAL A 250 26.70 15.41 18.49
C VAL A 250 26.05 16.46 17.58
N LEU A 251 24.84 16.90 17.93
CA LEU A 251 24.07 17.87 17.16
C LEU A 251 24.78 19.22 17.07
N ARG A 252 25.36 19.73 18.17
CA ARG A 252 26.17 20.97 18.13
C ARG A 252 27.38 20.84 17.21
N ALA A 253 28.04 19.68 17.21
CA ALA A 253 29.22 19.45 16.38
C ALA A 253 28.89 19.42 14.88
N ILE A 254 27.68 19.02 14.49
CA ILE A 254 27.29 18.84 13.08
C ILE A 254 26.20 19.79 12.60
N ALA A 255 25.67 20.68 13.45
CA ALA A 255 24.53 21.55 13.14
C ALA A 255 24.78 22.37 11.87
N ASP A 256 25.96 22.99 11.73
CA ASP A 256 26.32 23.76 10.53
C ASP A 256 26.37 22.89 9.25
N MET A 257 26.61 21.59 9.41
CA MET A 257 26.55 20.63 8.31
C MET A 257 25.14 20.11 8.02
N LEU A 258 24.15 20.42 8.84
CA LEU A 258 22.75 20.03 8.60
C LEU A 258 21.87 21.24 8.26
N GLN A 259 22.17 22.40 8.83
CA GLN A 259 21.35 23.59 8.76
C GLN A 259 21.07 24.01 7.31
N GLY A 260 19.80 24.23 6.98
CA GLY A 260 19.33 24.61 5.66
C GLY A 260 19.38 23.50 4.60
N ARG A 261 19.91 22.32 4.92
CA ARG A 261 19.99 21.18 4.00
C ARG A 261 18.72 20.33 4.03
N THR A 262 18.64 19.42 3.07
CA THR A 262 17.57 18.43 2.99
C THR A 262 18.04 17.09 3.52
N LEU A 263 17.42 16.61 4.60
CA LEU A 263 17.69 15.29 5.14
C LEU A 263 16.93 14.23 4.35
N VAL A 264 17.60 13.11 4.08
CA VAL A 264 17.05 11.95 3.40
C VAL A 264 17.10 10.78 4.37
N ALA A 265 15.96 10.16 4.61
CA ALA A 265 15.89 8.93 5.38
C ALA A 265 14.97 7.93 4.71
N TRP A 266 15.14 6.64 5.03
CA TRP A 266 14.38 5.58 4.38
C TRP A 266 12.88 5.77 4.67
N ASN A 267 12.53 5.91 5.94
CA ASN A 267 11.19 6.28 6.39
C ASN A 267 11.21 7.65 7.07
N ALA A 268 11.48 8.71 6.31
CA ALA A 268 11.67 10.07 6.81
C ALA A 268 10.65 10.63 7.82
N GLU A 269 9.42 10.12 7.90
CA GLU A 269 8.49 10.52 8.97
C GLU A 269 9.00 10.06 10.35
N TYR A 270 9.56 8.86 10.44
CA TYR A 270 10.15 8.31 11.66
C TYR A 270 11.36 9.12 12.13
N ASP A 271 12.37 9.25 11.29
CA ASP A 271 13.62 9.94 11.61
C ASP A 271 13.41 11.41 11.91
N LYS A 272 12.41 12.03 11.27
CA LYS A 272 12.00 13.40 11.56
C LYS A 272 11.47 13.54 12.99
N ASP A 273 10.65 12.59 13.44
CA ASP A 273 10.09 12.63 14.79
C ASP A 273 11.19 12.41 15.84
N VAL A 274 12.14 11.50 15.58
CA VAL A 274 13.33 11.28 16.44
C VAL A 274 14.18 12.55 16.50
N MET A 275 14.59 13.10 15.36
CA MET A 275 15.39 14.34 15.28
C MET A 275 14.69 15.50 15.99
N LYS A 276 13.38 15.64 15.83
CA LYS A 276 12.61 16.68 16.51
C LYS A 276 12.69 16.53 18.03
N GLY A 277 12.48 15.33 18.56
CA GLY A 277 12.58 15.06 19.99
C GLY A 277 13.98 15.34 20.54
N GLU A 278 15.03 14.98 19.78
CA GLU A 278 16.41 15.27 20.15
C GLU A 278 16.73 16.77 20.14
N CYS A 279 16.29 17.51 19.13
CA CYS A 279 16.40 18.97 19.08
C CYS A 279 15.72 19.64 20.28
N GLU A 280 14.50 19.19 20.62
CA GLU A 280 13.75 19.68 21.78
C GLU A 280 14.50 19.44 23.10
N ARG A 281 15.06 18.23 23.29
CA ARG A 281 15.89 17.90 24.48
C ARG A 281 17.18 18.73 24.54
N ALA A 282 17.80 18.99 23.40
CA ALA A 282 19.05 19.74 23.32
C ALA A 282 18.85 21.27 23.43
N GLY A 283 17.62 21.76 23.27
CA GLY A 283 17.34 23.20 23.14
C GLY A 283 17.93 23.81 21.88
N ILE A 284 18.01 23.03 20.79
CA ILE A 284 18.63 23.42 19.52
C ILE A 284 17.54 23.53 18.45
N GLU A 285 17.49 24.66 17.76
CA GLU A 285 16.64 24.84 16.59
C GLU A 285 17.40 24.46 15.32
N LEU A 286 16.98 23.35 14.69
CA LEU A 286 17.53 22.89 13.42
C LEU A 286 16.49 23.05 12.31
N VAL A 287 16.82 23.85 11.29
CA VAL A 287 15.91 24.09 10.14
C VAL A 287 16.38 23.26 8.96
N VAL A 288 15.63 22.20 8.66
CA VAL A 288 15.90 21.26 7.57
C VAL A 288 14.65 20.91 6.79
N GLN A 289 14.84 20.50 5.54
CA GLN A 289 13.80 19.84 4.76
C GLN A 289 13.95 18.32 4.83
N TRP A 290 12.92 17.57 4.46
CA TRP A 290 12.93 16.11 4.50
C TRP A 290 12.51 15.48 3.17
N ARG A 291 13.20 14.42 2.77
CA ARG A 291 12.82 13.53 1.68
C ARG A 291 12.82 12.08 2.14
N CYS A 292 11.88 11.31 1.61
CA CYS A 292 11.73 9.89 1.92
C CYS A 292 12.28 9.03 0.78
N ALA A 293 13.39 8.34 1.02
CA ALA A 293 13.99 7.44 0.03
C ALA A 293 13.08 6.23 -0.30
N MET A 294 12.28 5.75 0.66
CA MET A 294 11.28 4.71 0.40
C MET A 294 10.19 5.17 -0.57
N GLN A 295 9.78 6.44 -0.54
CA GLN A 295 8.83 6.98 -1.53
C GLN A 295 9.46 7.06 -2.92
N LEU A 296 10.69 7.54 -3.02
CA LEU A 296 11.47 7.53 -4.26
C LEU A 296 11.58 6.10 -4.82
N TRP A 297 11.89 5.13 -3.97
CA TRP A 297 11.98 3.72 -4.36
C TRP A 297 10.63 3.16 -4.84
N GLY A 298 9.53 3.51 -4.17
CA GLY A 298 8.17 3.15 -4.59
C GLY A 298 7.76 3.76 -5.93
N MET A 299 8.19 5.00 -6.20
CA MET A 299 8.00 5.67 -7.48
C MET A 299 8.75 4.93 -8.60
N TYR A 300 10.02 4.62 -8.38
CA TYR A 300 10.86 3.93 -9.34
C TYR A 300 10.40 2.48 -9.62
N LYS A 301 10.17 1.67 -8.57
CA LYS A 301 9.78 0.25 -8.73
C LYS A 301 8.34 0.05 -9.19
N GLN A 302 7.39 0.86 -8.72
CA GLN A 302 5.96 0.55 -8.81
C GLN A 302 5.09 1.70 -9.34
N GLY A 303 5.68 2.85 -9.65
CA GLY A 303 4.96 4.05 -10.07
C GLY A 303 4.06 4.60 -8.96
N ARG A 304 4.41 4.37 -7.69
CA ARG A 304 3.62 4.74 -6.51
C ARG A 304 4.29 5.88 -5.76
N ARG A 305 3.63 7.04 -5.68
CA ARG A 305 4.11 8.19 -4.89
C ARG A 305 3.88 8.05 -3.38
N GLN A 306 2.98 7.15 -2.96
CA GLN A 306 2.58 7.00 -1.56
C GLN A 306 2.18 5.55 -1.26
N GLY A 307 2.23 5.19 0.02
CA GLY A 307 1.77 3.90 0.54
C GLY A 307 2.64 2.70 0.14
N PHE A 308 3.81 2.96 -0.45
CA PHE A 308 4.83 1.94 -0.64
C PHE A 308 5.55 1.72 0.70
N ARG A 309 5.73 0.45 1.07
CA ARG A 309 6.43 0.02 2.27
C ARG A 309 7.31 -1.16 1.91
N GLU A 310 8.61 -1.00 2.09
CA GLU A 310 9.62 -2.04 1.92
C GLU A 310 10.64 -1.79 3.02
N ARG A 311 11.07 -2.84 3.71
CA ARG A 311 12.10 -2.72 4.74
C ARG A 311 13.45 -2.50 4.04
N LEU A 312 14.30 -1.64 4.59
CA LEU A 312 15.68 -1.51 4.17
C LEU A 312 16.48 -2.71 4.70
N ASP A 313 17.30 -3.31 3.85
CA ASP A 313 18.13 -4.46 4.20
C ASP A 313 19.55 -4.00 4.54
N GLY A 314 19.68 -3.04 5.46
CA GLY A 314 20.96 -2.44 5.85
C GLY A 314 21.61 -3.08 7.07
N GLY A 315 20.90 -3.95 7.80
CA GLY A 315 21.44 -4.68 8.94
C GLY A 315 21.25 -4.00 10.31
N HIS A 316 20.47 -2.92 10.39
CA HIS A 316 20.10 -2.23 11.65
C HIS A 316 21.31 -1.66 12.38
N ARG A 317 22.11 -0.92 11.61
CA ARG A 317 23.18 -0.06 12.10
C ARG A 317 23.12 1.22 11.29
N ALA A 318 23.12 2.37 11.97
CA ALA A 318 22.75 3.63 11.34
C ALA A 318 23.59 3.95 10.08
N LEU A 319 24.91 3.74 10.15
CA LEU A 319 25.78 3.99 8.99
C LEU A 319 25.55 3.00 7.85
N SER A 320 25.33 1.72 8.17
CA SER A 320 25.08 0.69 7.15
C SER A 320 23.76 0.95 6.41
N ASP A 321 22.73 1.36 7.13
CA ASP A 321 21.44 1.74 6.59
C ASP A 321 21.56 3.02 5.75
N CYS A 322 22.29 4.05 6.20
CA CYS A 322 22.63 5.23 5.39
C CYS A 322 23.29 4.86 4.07
N LEU A 323 24.32 4.01 4.08
CA LEU A 323 25.06 3.61 2.89
C LEU A 323 24.23 2.73 1.96
N THR A 324 23.36 1.88 2.51
CA THR A 324 22.42 1.06 1.73
C THR A 324 21.39 1.94 1.02
N MET A 325 20.80 2.90 1.74
CA MET A 325 19.89 3.90 1.18
C MET A 325 20.58 4.73 0.10
N PHE A 326 21.79 5.25 0.37
CA PHE A 326 22.60 5.99 -0.59
C PHE A 326 22.87 5.18 -1.85
N SER A 327 23.19 3.89 -1.72
CA SER A 327 23.41 2.98 -2.85
C SER A 327 22.16 2.78 -3.70
N ILE A 328 20.97 2.68 -3.08
CA ILE A 328 19.69 2.63 -3.80
C ILE A 328 19.45 3.92 -4.57
N VAL A 329 19.67 5.08 -3.95
CA VAL A 329 19.50 6.38 -4.62
C VAL A 329 20.49 6.52 -5.78
N ARG A 330 21.76 6.16 -5.59
CA ARG A 330 22.75 6.13 -6.69
C ARG A 330 22.35 5.20 -7.82
N TYR A 331 21.80 4.03 -7.50
CA TYR A 331 21.31 3.09 -8.50
C TYR A 331 20.18 3.71 -9.34
N VAL A 332 19.21 4.38 -8.70
CA VAL A 332 18.10 5.06 -9.38
C VAL A 332 18.60 6.24 -10.21
N ALA A 333 19.53 7.05 -9.69
CA ALA A 333 20.10 8.19 -10.41
C ALA A 333 20.82 7.78 -11.70
N ARG A 334 21.54 6.66 -11.70
CA ARG A 334 22.25 6.12 -12.88
C ARG A 334 21.32 5.76 -14.04
N GLN A 335 20.03 5.59 -13.78
CA GLN A 335 19.04 5.29 -14.81
C GLN A 335 18.73 6.50 -15.72
N LEU A 336 19.25 7.69 -15.40
CA LEU A 336 19.14 8.86 -16.29
C LEU A 336 19.92 8.68 -17.61
N GLN A 337 20.88 7.76 -17.63
CA GLN A 337 21.79 7.53 -18.76
C GLN A 337 21.35 6.40 -19.71
N GLY A 338 20.19 5.76 -19.50
CA GLY A 338 19.67 4.66 -20.33
C GLY A 338 18.27 4.93 -20.85
#